data_AF-A0A6A3CL41-F1
#
_entry.id   AF-A0A6A3CL41-F1
#
_cell.length_a   1.000
_cell.length_b   1.000
_cell.length_c   1.000
_cell.angle_alpha   90.00
_cell.angle_beta   90.00
_cell.angle_gamma   90.00
#
_symmetry.space_group_name_H-M   'P 1'
#
loop_
_entity.id
_entity.type
_entity.pdbx_description
1 polymer ?
#
loop_
_entity_poly.entity_id
_entity_poly.type
_entity_poly.pdbx_seq_one_letter_code
_entity_poly.pdbx_strand_id
1 'polypeptide(L)'
;MYSVFLAYHPLRFTFVRDILAYFYGHLPGKLIVRILNVLDLSKIPFSESFPQHIGSSNPAICPPLEYFATLLLALVNNVIPPLNSNSRSGSMGDASNNSVRGPHNKSPATPQSGPANASEGQKAFYQIQDPGTYTQLVLETAVIEILSLPISSSQIVSSLVQIVVNIQPTLIQSSNGLHGASNSGMQVSVLPTSPSGGSTDSAGRSTPSVSGINTSSFVSRSGYTCQQLSCLFIQACGLLLAQLPPEFHLQLYMEASRIIKESWWLTDGKRSLSELDSAVSYALLDPTWASQDNTSTAIGNIVALLHSFFSNLPQEWLEGTHVIIQHLRPVTSVAMLRIAFRIMGTLLPRLVNAHNLFNKILSLLLNTLVDVFGKNIQPSVPVEASEITDLIDYLHHIIHYEGQGGPVQANSKPRSEVLAICGRAAESLRPDVQHLLSHLKPDINTSIYAATHPKLAQNPST
;
A
#
# COMPACT_ATOMS: atom_id res chain seq x y z
N MET A 1 -27.67 30.67 15.69
CA MET A 1 -29.13 30.44 15.76
C MET A 1 -29.53 29.17 15.02
N TYR A 2 -29.17 29.00 13.73
CA TYR A 2 -29.56 27.80 12.95
C TYR A 2 -28.67 26.56 13.11
N SER A 3 -27.50 26.64 13.75
CA SER A 3 -26.60 25.48 13.94
C SER A 3 -27.24 24.35 14.76
N VAL A 4 -28.13 24.68 15.69
CA VAL A 4 -28.88 23.70 16.50
C VAL A 4 -29.80 22.84 15.63
N PHE A 5 -30.26 23.36 14.49
CA PHE A 5 -31.07 22.58 13.55
C PHE A 5 -30.29 21.43 12.90
N LEU A 6 -29.00 21.65 12.61
CA LEU A 6 -28.13 20.60 12.05
C LEU A 6 -27.88 19.47 13.05
N ALA A 7 -28.00 19.75 14.35
CA ALA A 7 -28.04 18.74 15.40
C ALA A 7 -29.37 17.94 15.44
N TYR A 8 -30.18 17.97 14.37
CA TYR A 8 -31.28 17.05 14.11
C TYR A 8 -31.20 16.42 12.71
N HIS A 9 -30.17 16.74 11.91
CA HIS A 9 -29.99 16.14 10.59
C HIS A 9 -29.81 14.61 10.73
N PRO A 10 -30.40 13.78 9.84
CA PRO A 10 -30.27 12.33 9.92
C PRO A 10 -28.90 11.80 9.45
N LEU A 11 -28.16 12.63 8.71
CA LEU A 11 -26.83 12.32 8.15
C LEU A 11 -25.79 13.35 8.61
N ARG A 12 -25.59 13.53 9.92
CA ARG A 12 -24.70 14.60 10.45
C ARG A 12 -23.24 14.32 10.20
N PHE A 13 -22.80 13.08 10.36
CA PHE A 13 -21.41 12.70 10.16
C PHE A 13 -21.05 12.81 8.70
N THR A 14 -21.86 12.18 7.84
CA THR A 14 -21.73 12.32 6.39
C THR A 14 -21.75 13.79 5.96
N PHE A 15 -22.69 14.61 6.49
CA PHE A 15 -22.74 16.03 6.19
C PHE A 15 -21.45 16.78 6.59
N VAL A 16 -20.95 16.58 7.81
CA VAL A 16 -19.73 17.25 8.29
C VAL A 16 -18.52 16.82 7.47
N ARG A 17 -18.35 15.50 7.25
CA ARG A 17 -17.28 14.94 6.43
C ARG A 17 -17.29 15.54 5.01
N ASP A 18 -18.45 15.53 4.35
CA ASP A 18 -18.56 15.95 2.95
C ASP A 18 -18.35 17.46 2.79
N ILE A 19 -18.84 18.27 3.72
CA ILE A 19 -18.58 19.72 3.70
C ILE A 19 -17.10 20.02 3.90
N LEU A 20 -16.44 19.34 4.85
CA LEU A 20 -15.01 19.52 5.08
C LEU A 20 -14.17 19.04 3.89
N ALA A 21 -14.55 17.94 3.26
CA ALA A 21 -13.86 17.37 2.11
C ALA A 21 -14.04 18.23 0.86
N TYR A 22 -15.27 18.62 0.53
CA TYR A 22 -15.60 19.37 -0.67
C TYR A 22 -14.98 20.78 -0.66
N PHE A 23 -14.97 21.44 0.50
CA PHE A 23 -14.39 22.77 0.67
C PHE A 23 -13.02 22.76 1.34
N TYR A 24 -12.30 21.62 1.30
CA TYR A 24 -10.98 21.51 1.92
C TYR A 24 -10.04 22.63 1.44
N GLY A 25 -9.31 23.25 2.36
CA GLY A 25 -8.43 24.40 2.09
C GLY A 25 -9.13 25.75 1.87
N HIS A 26 -10.46 25.79 1.77
CA HIS A 26 -11.23 27.01 1.48
C HIS A 26 -12.10 27.48 2.66
N LEU A 27 -12.27 26.64 3.69
CA LEU A 27 -13.05 26.98 4.88
C LEU A 27 -12.20 27.77 5.90
N PRO A 28 -12.68 28.92 6.41
CA PRO A 28 -12.06 29.58 7.56
C PRO A 28 -12.07 28.67 8.79
N GLY A 29 -11.00 28.66 9.60
CA GLY A 29 -10.91 27.81 10.79
C GLY A 29 -12.07 27.98 11.79
N LYS A 30 -12.57 29.21 11.97
CA LYS A 30 -13.77 29.47 12.79
C LYS A 30 -15.02 28.77 12.25
N LEU A 31 -15.13 28.60 10.94
CA LEU A 31 -16.24 27.89 10.31
C LEU A 31 -16.07 26.38 10.47
N ILE A 32 -14.85 25.85 10.32
CA ILE A 32 -14.53 24.44 10.60
C ILE A 32 -15.00 24.06 12.01
N VAL A 33 -14.61 24.83 13.04
CA VAL A 33 -15.03 24.58 14.43
C VAL A 33 -16.56 24.59 14.59
N ARG A 34 -17.27 25.50 13.89
CA ARG A 34 -18.74 25.55 13.92
C ARG A 34 -19.39 24.35 13.25
N ILE A 35 -18.79 23.85 12.17
CA ILE A 35 -19.25 22.64 11.47
C ILE A 35 -19.03 21.42 12.38
N LEU A 36 -17.88 21.32 13.04
CA LEU A 36 -17.59 20.26 14.01
C LEU A 36 -18.59 20.22 15.16
N ASN A 37 -19.06 21.38 15.65
CA ASN A 37 -20.09 21.45 16.70
C ASN A 37 -21.47 20.91 16.28
N VAL A 38 -21.70 20.58 15.01
CA VAL A 38 -22.87 19.81 14.58
C VAL A 38 -22.81 18.38 15.14
N LEU A 39 -21.58 17.90 15.36
CA LEU A 39 -21.30 16.64 16.02
C LEU A 39 -21.24 16.86 17.53
N ASP A 40 -21.80 15.94 18.31
CA ASP A 40 -21.66 15.95 19.77
C ASP A 40 -20.27 15.46 20.15
N LEU A 41 -19.28 16.37 20.10
CA LEU A 41 -17.84 16.06 20.25
C LEU A 41 -17.54 15.24 21.52
N SER A 42 -18.37 15.36 22.56
CA SER A 42 -18.21 14.63 23.83
C SER A 42 -18.51 13.13 23.74
N LYS A 43 -19.25 12.70 22.70
CA LYS A 43 -19.69 11.32 22.50
C LYS A 43 -18.94 10.61 21.38
N ILE A 44 -18.01 11.29 20.73
CA ILE A 44 -17.35 10.84 19.52
C ILE A 44 -15.90 10.52 19.88
N PRO A 45 -15.32 9.42 19.34
CA PRO A 45 -13.97 9.00 19.68
C PRO A 45 -12.91 9.84 18.95
N PHE A 46 -12.94 11.16 19.12
CA PHE A 46 -11.88 12.05 18.68
C PHE A 46 -10.59 11.78 19.48
N SER A 47 -9.43 11.97 18.84
CA SER A 47 -8.13 11.95 19.52
C SER A 47 -8.12 12.97 20.65
N GLU A 48 -7.58 12.60 21.82
CA GLU A 48 -7.62 13.45 23.02
C GLU A 48 -6.97 14.83 22.82
N SER A 49 -5.92 14.91 21.98
CA SER A 49 -5.25 16.17 21.67
C SER A 49 -5.90 16.96 20.53
N PHE A 50 -6.88 16.40 19.80
CA PHE A 50 -7.52 17.05 18.66
C PHE A 50 -8.07 18.45 18.97
N PRO A 51 -8.79 18.68 20.10
CA PRO A 51 -9.27 20.02 20.46
C PRO A 51 -8.16 21.08 20.56
N GLN A 52 -6.95 20.68 20.96
CA GLN A 52 -5.81 21.58 21.11
C GLN A 52 -5.31 22.08 19.75
N HIS A 53 -5.47 21.29 18.69
CA HIS A 53 -5.02 21.62 17.35
C HIS A 53 -6.02 22.50 16.58
N ILE A 54 -7.33 22.34 16.82
CA ILE A 54 -8.38 23.11 16.11
C ILE A 54 -8.71 24.45 16.76
N GLY A 55 -8.52 24.57 18.08
CA GLY A 55 -8.90 25.77 18.86
C GLY A 55 -7.78 26.80 19.03
N SER A 56 -6.55 26.49 18.60
CA SER A 56 -5.42 27.38 18.81
C SER A 56 -5.49 28.61 17.90
N SER A 57 -5.20 29.78 18.45
CA SER A 57 -5.08 31.04 17.69
C SER A 57 -3.82 31.10 16.82
N ASN A 58 -2.99 30.05 16.85
CA ASN A 58 -1.73 29.96 16.14
C ASN A 58 -1.76 28.77 15.15
N PRO A 59 -2.36 28.94 13.97
CA PRO A 59 -2.77 27.85 13.09
C PRO A 59 -1.62 27.07 12.40
N ALA A 60 -0.35 27.37 12.67
CA ALA A 60 0.76 26.97 11.81
C ALA A 60 1.61 25.77 12.29
N ILE A 61 1.34 25.19 13.46
CA ILE A 61 2.16 24.09 13.99
C ILE A 61 1.53 22.75 13.60
N CYS A 62 2.21 22.01 12.73
CA CYS A 62 1.84 20.63 12.39
C CYS A 62 1.80 19.78 13.67
N PRO A 63 0.74 18.97 13.89
CA PRO A 63 0.72 18.01 14.98
C PRO A 63 1.96 17.11 14.93
N PRO A 64 2.47 16.67 16.10
CA PRO A 64 3.62 15.77 16.15
C PRO A 64 3.29 14.42 15.46
N LEU A 65 4.31 13.70 15.01
CA LEU A 65 4.12 12.38 14.38
C LEU A 65 3.36 11.38 15.27
N GLU A 66 3.53 11.48 16.59
CA GLU A 66 2.79 10.67 17.58
C GLU A 66 1.26 10.83 17.46
N TYR A 67 0.77 12.02 17.09
CA TYR A 67 -0.65 12.28 16.87
C TYR A 67 -1.18 11.42 15.71
N PHE A 68 -0.51 11.49 14.56
CA PHE A 68 -0.87 10.70 13.39
C PHE A 68 -0.68 9.19 13.62
N ALA A 69 0.37 8.79 14.35
CA ALA A 69 0.61 7.39 14.69
C ALA A 69 -0.50 6.83 15.61
N THR A 70 -0.98 7.62 16.57
CA THR A 70 -2.11 7.26 17.44
C THR A 70 -3.40 7.12 16.63
N LEU A 71 -3.63 8.04 15.68
CA LEU A 71 -4.77 7.95 14.77
C LEU A 71 -4.74 6.67 13.93
N LEU A 72 -3.58 6.33 13.35
CA LEU A 72 -3.39 5.08 12.61
C LEU A 72 -3.59 3.84 13.49
N LEU A 73 -3.09 3.86 14.73
CA LEU A 73 -3.30 2.76 15.67
C LEU A 73 -4.78 2.56 16.00
N ALA A 74 -5.55 3.64 16.15
CA ALA A 74 -6.99 3.56 16.36
C ALA A 74 -7.69 2.88 15.17
N LEU A 75 -7.26 3.18 13.94
CA LEU A 75 -7.77 2.51 12.74
C LEU A 75 -7.36 1.03 12.71
N VAL A 76 -6.11 0.69 13.04
CA VAL A 76 -5.64 -0.70 13.13
C VAL A 76 -6.51 -1.52 14.09
N ASN A 77 -6.83 -0.97 15.26
CA ASN A 77 -7.55 -1.70 16.30
C ASN A 77 -9.06 -1.82 16.05
N ASN A 78 -9.67 -0.90 15.31
CA ASN A 78 -11.14 -0.79 15.21
C ASN A 78 -11.70 -0.89 13.78
N VAL A 79 -10.84 -0.73 12.76
CA VAL A 79 -11.24 -0.64 11.35
C VAL A 79 -10.61 -1.75 10.50
N ILE A 80 -9.33 -2.03 10.71
CA ILE A 80 -8.64 -3.09 9.96
C ILE A 80 -9.07 -4.47 10.50
N PRO A 81 -9.51 -5.41 9.64
CA PRO A 81 -9.85 -6.76 10.08
C PRO A 81 -8.67 -7.41 10.81
N PRO A 82 -8.91 -8.07 11.96
CA PRO A 82 -7.83 -8.67 12.73
C PRO A 82 -7.16 -9.80 11.94
N LEU A 83 -5.84 -9.93 12.10
CA LEU A 83 -5.12 -11.10 11.60
C LEU A 83 -5.59 -12.31 12.42
N ASN A 84 -6.22 -13.31 11.79
CA ASN A 84 -6.70 -14.50 12.49
C ASN A 84 -5.55 -15.22 13.21
N SER A 85 -5.40 -14.99 14.51
CA SER A 85 -4.47 -15.72 15.36
C SER A 85 -5.20 -16.91 16.00
N ASN A 86 -5.26 -18.05 15.31
CA ASN A 86 -5.42 -19.32 16.03
C ASN A 86 -4.08 -19.69 16.68
N SER A 87 -3.74 -19.00 17.77
CA SER A 87 -2.64 -19.37 18.67
C SER A 87 -3.14 -19.33 20.11
N ARG A 88 -4.00 -20.28 20.47
CA ARG A 88 -4.04 -20.75 21.86
C ARG A 88 -2.81 -21.63 22.06
N SER A 89 -1.96 -21.26 23.00
CA SER A 89 -0.95 -22.17 23.53
C SER A 89 -1.62 -23.43 24.08
N GLY A 90 -1.02 -24.60 23.81
CA GLY A 90 -1.56 -25.86 24.29
C GLY A 90 -0.81 -27.07 23.75
N SER A 91 0.26 -27.45 24.45
CA SER A 91 0.86 -28.78 24.60
C SER A 91 1.31 -29.57 23.36
N MET A 92 2.57 -30.04 23.43
CA MET A 92 3.10 -31.16 22.65
C MET A 92 2.17 -32.38 22.66
N GLY A 93 2.10 -33.07 21.51
CA GLY A 93 1.49 -34.39 21.35
C GLY A 93 1.46 -34.81 19.88
N ASP A 94 2.13 -35.92 19.58
CA ASP A 94 2.57 -36.40 18.26
C ASP A 94 1.49 -36.71 17.19
N ALA A 95 1.95 -36.55 15.94
CA ALA A 95 1.78 -37.34 14.72
C ALA A 95 0.49 -38.16 14.43
N SER A 96 -0.02 -37.90 13.22
CA SER A 96 -0.30 -38.85 12.11
C SER A 96 -1.77 -39.19 11.71
N ASN A 97 -1.96 -39.06 10.38
CA ASN A 97 -2.76 -39.84 9.43
C ASN A 97 -4.28 -39.59 9.17
N ASN A 98 -4.51 -39.27 7.88
CA ASN A 98 -5.49 -39.75 6.89
C ASN A 98 -7.01 -39.58 7.06
N SER A 99 -7.57 -38.88 6.05
CA SER A 99 -8.78 -39.18 5.25
C SER A 99 -9.91 -40.01 5.88
N VAL A 100 -11.13 -39.45 5.99
CA VAL A 100 -12.43 -40.03 5.57
C VAL A 100 -13.53 -38.95 5.62
N ARG A 101 -14.56 -39.14 4.79
CA ARG A 101 -15.69 -38.29 4.37
C ARG A 101 -16.91 -38.33 5.33
N GLY A 102 -17.45 -37.17 5.72
CA GLY A 102 -18.84 -36.87 6.22
C GLY A 102 -19.26 -37.43 7.61
N PRO A 103 -20.36 -36.98 8.27
CA PRO A 103 -21.46 -36.09 7.84
C PRO A 103 -21.84 -34.94 8.83
N HIS A 104 -22.84 -34.12 8.44
CA HIS A 104 -23.51 -33.06 9.21
C HIS A 104 -23.80 -33.42 10.69
N ASN A 105 -23.46 -32.53 11.63
CA ASN A 105 -24.33 -32.15 12.75
C ASN A 105 -23.86 -30.90 13.53
N LYS A 106 -24.86 -30.06 13.84
CA LYS A 106 -24.98 -28.89 14.73
C LYS A 106 -23.77 -28.53 15.62
N SER A 107 -23.29 -27.29 15.49
CA SER A 107 -22.39 -26.65 16.47
C SER A 107 -23.10 -26.40 17.82
N PRO A 108 -22.44 -26.68 18.96
CA PRO A 108 -22.91 -26.21 20.26
C PRO A 108 -22.57 -24.72 20.43
N ALA A 109 -23.59 -23.95 20.82
CA ALA A 109 -23.47 -22.54 21.16
C ALA A 109 -22.71 -22.37 22.49
N THR A 110 -21.65 -21.57 22.48
CA THR A 110 -20.98 -21.07 23.69
C THR A 110 -21.74 -19.83 24.17
N PRO A 111 -22.08 -19.67 25.47
CA PRO A 111 -22.85 -18.53 25.93
C PRO A 111 -21.93 -17.30 26.05
N GLN A 112 -22.17 -16.29 25.22
CA GLN A 112 -21.57 -14.96 25.40
C GLN A 112 -22.58 -14.09 26.13
N SER A 113 -22.30 -13.78 27.39
CA SER A 113 -23.07 -12.85 28.22
C SER A 113 -22.84 -11.42 27.72
N GLY A 114 -23.72 -10.92 26.86
CA GLY A 114 -23.91 -9.49 26.59
C GLY A 114 -25.21 -8.99 27.23
N PRO A 115 -25.34 -7.68 27.55
CA PRO A 115 -26.57 -7.14 28.10
C PRO A 115 -27.73 -7.28 27.09
N ALA A 116 -28.90 -7.65 27.60
CA ALA A 116 -30.07 -8.06 26.84
C ALA A 116 -30.55 -6.99 25.84
N ASN A 117 -30.47 -7.29 24.54
CA ASN A 117 -31.21 -6.54 23.53
C ASN A 117 -32.70 -6.87 23.64
N ALA A 118 -33.49 -5.86 24.01
CA ALA A 118 -34.94 -5.89 23.91
C ALA A 118 -35.37 -6.09 22.44
N SER A 119 -36.50 -6.77 22.22
CA SER A 119 -37.02 -7.08 20.88
C SER A 119 -37.13 -5.82 20.00
N GLU A 120 -36.40 -5.79 18.89
CA GLU A 120 -36.54 -4.75 17.86
C GLU A 120 -37.86 -4.94 17.11
N GLY A 121 -38.89 -4.21 17.55
CA GLY A 121 -40.06 -3.93 16.72
C GLY A 121 -39.65 -3.08 15.52
N GLN A 122 -40.10 -3.48 14.32
CA GLN A 122 -39.91 -2.77 13.05
C GLN A 122 -40.12 -1.26 13.22
N LYS A 123 -39.04 -0.49 13.17
CA LYS A 123 -39.06 0.97 13.10
C LYS A 123 -38.72 1.42 11.68
N ALA A 124 -39.77 1.64 10.88
CA ALA A 124 -39.66 2.10 9.49
C ALA A 124 -38.92 3.45 9.30
N PHE A 125 -38.75 4.24 10.36
CA PHE A 125 -38.11 5.57 10.33
C PHE A 125 -36.64 5.60 10.78
N TYR A 126 -36.04 4.45 11.13
CA TYR A 126 -34.63 4.34 11.58
C TYR A 126 -33.75 3.58 10.56
N GLN A 127 -34.11 3.59 9.29
CA GLN A 127 -33.37 2.85 8.26
C GLN A 127 -32.01 3.47 7.89
N ILE A 128 -31.72 4.70 8.32
CA ILE A 128 -30.45 5.37 8.04
C ILE A 128 -29.74 5.62 9.37
N GLN A 129 -28.79 4.75 9.71
CA GLN A 129 -27.83 4.98 10.79
C GLN A 129 -26.60 5.70 10.21
N ASP A 130 -26.22 6.83 10.80
CA ASP A 130 -25.08 7.64 10.38
C ASP A 130 -24.22 7.99 11.61
N PRO A 131 -23.08 7.33 11.81
CA PRO A 131 -22.53 6.20 11.04
C PRO A 131 -23.29 4.90 11.30
N GLY A 132 -23.28 3.97 10.34
CA GLY A 132 -24.03 2.71 10.42
C GLY A 132 -23.39 1.64 11.30
N THR A 133 -22.09 1.77 11.60
CA THR A 133 -21.34 0.83 12.44
C THR A 133 -20.29 1.58 13.27
N TYR A 134 -19.81 0.97 14.35
CA TYR A 134 -18.72 1.54 15.14
C TYR A 134 -17.42 1.68 14.32
N THR A 135 -17.12 0.73 13.45
CA THR A 135 -15.98 0.81 12.52
C THR A 135 -16.08 2.01 11.58
N GLN A 136 -17.27 2.24 11.00
CA GLN A 136 -17.52 3.42 10.16
C GLN A 136 -17.37 4.72 10.97
N LEU A 137 -17.86 4.73 12.22
CA LEU A 137 -17.70 5.87 13.12
C LEU A 137 -16.23 6.22 13.35
N VAL A 138 -15.37 5.24 13.65
CA VAL A 138 -13.95 5.49 13.87
C VAL A 138 -13.26 5.99 12.60
N LEU A 139 -13.55 5.39 11.45
CA LEU A 139 -12.98 5.83 10.16
C LEU A 139 -13.41 7.26 9.80
N GLU A 140 -14.70 7.57 9.87
CA GLU A 140 -15.21 8.90 9.53
C GLU A 140 -14.72 9.96 10.52
N THR A 141 -14.59 9.62 11.81
CA THR A 141 -13.99 10.52 12.80
C THR A 141 -12.54 10.84 12.44
N ALA A 142 -11.74 9.84 12.06
CA ALA A 142 -10.36 10.05 11.64
C ALA A 142 -10.24 10.94 10.39
N VAL A 143 -11.14 10.75 9.42
CA VAL A 143 -11.21 11.60 8.22
C VAL A 143 -11.58 13.03 8.59
N ILE A 144 -12.59 13.22 9.44
CA ILE A 144 -13.02 14.54 9.92
C ILE A 144 -11.90 15.24 10.68
N GLU A 145 -11.14 14.53 11.52
CA GLU A 145 -9.97 15.08 12.20
C GLU A 145 -8.95 15.63 11.21
N ILE A 146 -8.52 14.80 10.26
CA ILE A 146 -7.52 15.15 9.25
C ILE A 146 -7.97 16.38 8.44
N LEU A 147 -9.22 16.41 7.99
CA LEU A 147 -9.76 17.51 7.19
C LEU A 147 -9.94 18.81 7.98
N SER A 148 -9.98 18.72 9.31
CA SER A 148 -10.18 19.87 10.20
C SER A 148 -8.88 20.51 10.67
N LEU A 149 -7.73 19.86 10.48
CA LEU A 149 -6.45 20.39 10.93
C LEU A 149 -6.09 21.66 10.14
N PRO A 150 -5.57 22.71 10.79
CA PRO A 150 -5.23 23.98 10.15
C PRO A 150 -3.90 23.95 9.39
N ILE A 151 -3.55 22.82 8.77
CA ILE A 151 -2.28 22.62 8.06
C ILE A 151 -2.51 22.13 6.64
N SER A 152 -1.47 22.23 5.81
CA SER A 152 -1.54 21.80 4.41
C SER A 152 -1.62 20.28 4.26
N SER A 153 -2.24 19.82 3.17
CA SER A 153 -2.29 18.41 2.78
C SER A 153 -0.89 17.81 2.62
N SER A 154 0.08 18.59 2.11
CA SER A 154 1.46 18.15 1.94
C SER A 154 2.13 17.81 3.28
N GLN A 155 1.91 18.62 4.32
CA GLN A 155 2.43 18.37 5.67
C GLN A 155 1.80 17.11 6.26
N ILE A 156 0.47 16.95 6.16
CA ILE A 156 -0.25 15.77 6.66
C ILE A 156 0.27 14.51 5.98
N VAL A 157 0.34 14.52 4.65
CA VAL A 157 0.80 13.37 3.87
C VAL A 157 2.26 13.05 4.17
N SER A 158 3.14 14.04 4.25
CA SER A 158 4.55 13.79 4.61
C SER A 158 4.66 13.19 6.01
N SER A 159 3.89 13.65 7.00
CA SER A 159 3.87 13.06 8.35
C SER A 159 3.40 11.60 8.34
N LEU A 160 2.31 11.28 7.65
CA LEU A 160 1.80 9.91 7.51
C LEU A 160 2.81 9.00 6.79
N VAL A 161 3.42 9.50 5.72
CA VAL A 161 4.42 8.77 4.95
C VAL A 161 5.71 8.55 5.75
N GLN A 162 6.16 9.54 6.52
CA GLN A 162 7.32 9.41 7.40
C GLN A 162 7.11 8.33 8.46
N ILE A 163 5.91 8.21 9.01
CA ILE A 163 5.57 7.10 9.92
C ILE A 163 5.72 5.77 9.18
N VAL A 164 5.08 5.63 8.01
CA VAL A 164 5.12 4.39 7.22
C VAL A 164 6.53 3.97 6.83
N VAL A 165 7.36 4.89 6.36
CA VAL A 165 8.74 4.57 5.93
C VAL A 165 9.61 4.11 7.10
N ASN A 166 9.39 4.67 8.30
CA ASN A 166 10.23 4.40 9.46
C ASN A 166 9.59 3.43 10.48
N ILE A 167 8.38 2.92 10.21
CA ILE A 167 7.58 2.20 11.21
C ILE A 167 8.32 0.99 11.80
N GLN A 168 8.92 0.15 10.96
CA GLN A 168 9.61 -1.05 11.41
C GLN A 168 10.86 -0.77 12.25
N PRO A 169 11.83 0.06 11.80
CA PRO A 169 12.98 0.38 12.64
C PRO A 169 12.57 1.08 13.95
N THR A 170 11.55 1.94 13.94
CA THR A 170 11.04 2.58 15.16
C THR A 170 10.42 1.57 16.13
N LEU A 171 9.58 0.64 15.65
CA LEU A 171 8.99 -0.41 16.48
C LEU A 171 10.06 -1.33 17.11
N ILE A 172 11.06 -1.77 16.33
CA ILE A 172 12.14 -2.67 16.81
C ILE A 172 13.06 -1.97 17.83
N GLN A 173 13.41 -0.71 17.60
CA GLN A 173 14.23 0.05 18.56
C GLN A 173 13.53 0.18 19.91
N SER A 174 12.21 0.38 19.91
CA SER A 174 11.44 0.51 21.15
C SER A 174 11.27 -0.79 21.93
N SER A 175 11.27 -1.96 21.27
CA SER A 175 11.21 -3.25 21.98
C SER A 175 12.54 -3.58 22.67
N ASN A 176 13.67 -3.23 22.04
CA ASN A 176 15.00 -3.56 22.57
C ASN A 176 15.42 -2.63 23.73
N GLY A 177 14.81 -1.46 23.87
CA GLY A 177 15.04 -0.54 25.00
C GLY A 177 14.44 -1.01 26.33
N LEU A 178 13.58 -2.04 26.34
CA LEU A 178 12.94 -2.56 27.55
C LEU A 178 13.79 -3.60 28.30
N HIS A 179 14.86 -4.12 27.68
CA HIS A 179 15.81 -5.04 28.32
C HIS A 179 17.08 -4.30 28.75
N GLY A 180 16.94 -3.50 29.80
CA GLY A 180 18.09 -2.97 30.53
C GLY A 180 18.82 -4.08 31.30
N ALA A 181 20.10 -4.25 30.96
CA ALA A 181 21.18 -4.84 31.77
C ALA A 181 20.89 -6.15 32.53
N SER A 182 21.31 -7.27 31.94
CA SER A 182 21.85 -8.40 32.71
C SER A 182 22.96 -9.10 31.92
N ASN A 183 24.17 -9.06 32.48
CA ASN A 183 25.31 -9.86 32.03
C ASN A 183 24.95 -11.35 32.02
N SER A 184 24.87 -11.96 30.84
CA SER A 184 25.09 -13.40 30.66
C SER A 184 25.26 -13.69 29.17
N GLY A 185 26.44 -14.17 28.78
CA GLY A 185 26.76 -14.55 27.41
C GLY A 185 25.88 -15.70 26.93
N MET A 186 25.22 -15.51 25.79
CA MET A 186 24.63 -16.58 25.01
C MET A 186 24.64 -16.21 23.52
N GLN A 187 25.05 -17.18 22.71
CA GLN A 187 25.30 -17.15 21.26
C GLN A 187 24.32 -16.30 20.45
N VAL A 188 24.87 -15.29 19.77
CA VAL A 188 24.22 -14.63 18.65
C VAL A 188 24.23 -15.60 17.46
N SER A 189 23.06 -16.10 17.09
CA SER A 189 22.84 -16.69 15.77
C SER A 189 22.99 -15.59 14.73
N VAL A 190 24.13 -15.59 14.04
CA VAL A 190 24.43 -14.66 12.95
C VAL A 190 23.70 -15.16 11.70
N LEU A 191 22.53 -14.60 11.42
CA LEU A 191 21.96 -14.56 10.06
C LEU A 191 22.03 -13.12 9.52
N PRO A 192 22.15 -12.95 8.20
CA PRO A 192 22.82 -11.80 7.61
C PRO A 192 21.99 -10.53 7.77
N THR A 193 22.58 -9.54 8.44
CA THR A 193 22.24 -8.14 8.19
C THR A 193 22.71 -7.78 6.79
N SER A 194 22.01 -6.84 6.14
CA SER A 194 22.36 -6.27 4.83
C SER A 194 23.88 -6.07 4.67
N PRO A 195 24.46 -6.17 3.46
CA PRO A 195 25.89 -5.96 3.27
C PRO A 195 26.22 -4.50 3.61
N SER A 196 26.58 -4.28 4.87
CA SER A 196 27.38 -3.15 5.28
C SER A 196 28.77 -3.49 4.78
N GLY A 197 29.10 -3.00 3.58
CA GLY A 197 30.38 -3.24 2.93
C GLY A 197 31.51 -3.05 3.93
N GLY A 198 32.27 -4.13 4.15
CA GLY A 198 33.48 -4.09 4.94
C GLY A 198 34.48 -3.16 4.28
N SER A 199 34.58 -1.94 4.79
CA SER A 199 35.74 -1.08 4.64
C SER A 199 35.91 -0.35 5.97
N THR A 200 37.06 -0.50 6.58
CA THR A 200 37.39 -0.06 7.94
C THR A 200 37.49 1.46 8.12
N ASP A 201 37.16 2.28 7.11
CA ASP A 201 37.27 3.73 7.21
C ASP A 201 36.07 4.43 6.57
N SER A 202 34.93 4.50 7.27
CA SER A 202 33.89 5.52 7.06
C SER A 202 32.89 5.48 8.21
N ALA A 203 32.98 6.47 9.10
CA ALA A 203 31.99 6.71 10.15
C ALA A 203 30.56 6.70 9.57
N GLY A 204 29.69 5.90 10.17
CA GLY A 204 28.31 5.73 9.76
C GLY A 204 27.57 7.07 9.72
N ARG A 205 27.11 7.45 8.53
CA ARG A 205 26.00 8.38 8.39
C ARG A 205 24.72 7.61 8.67
N SER A 206 24.36 7.52 9.94
CA SER A 206 22.99 7.24 10.35
C SER A 206 22.08 8.29 9.70
N THR A 207 21.05 7.83 8.98
CA THR A 207 19.85 8.65 8.77
C THR A 207 19.42 9.18 10.14
N PRO A 208 19.08 10.49 10.27
CA PRO A 208 18.68 11.02 11.56
C PRO A 208 17.50 10.20 12.08
N SER A 209 17.64 9.64 13.28
CA SER A 209 16.52 9.00 13.96
C SER A 209 15.40 10.02 14.08
N VAL A 210 14.23 9.69 13.53
CA VAL A 210 13.02 10.48 13.77
C VAL A 210 12.69 10.31 15.25
N SER A 211 13.23 11.22 16.05
CA SER A 211 13.12 11.24 17.51
C SER A 211 11.77 11.87 17.84
N GLY A 212 10.79 11.05 18.24
CA GLY A 212 9.50 11.60 18.66
C GLY A 212 8.33 10.64 18.83
N ILE A 213 8.44 9.36 18.42
CA ILE A 213 7.32 8.40 18.55
C ILE A 213 7.61 7.39 19.68
N ASN A 214 6.73 7.29 20.68
CA ASN A 214 6.89 6.30 21.77
C ASN A 214 6.13 5.01 21.44
N THR A 215 6.72 4.22 20.56
CA THR A 215 6.14 3.00 20.01
C THR A 215 6.03 1.82 20.98
N SER A 216 6.74 1.85 22.12
CA SER A 216 6.66 0.79 23.14
C SER A 216 5.24 0.59 23.67
N SER A 217 4.45 1.67 23.68
CA SER A 217 3.03 1.66 24.06
C SER A 217 2.10 1.08 22.99
N PHE A 218 2.51 1.06 21.72
CA PHE A 218 1.64 0.63 20.62
C PHE A 218 1.55 -0.89 20.49
N VAL A 219 2.66 -1.59 20.70
CA VAL A 219 2.70 -3.06 20.71
C VAL A 219 1.83 -3.61 21.83
N SER A 220 1.96 -3.06 23.05
CA SER A 220 1.15 -3.48 24.21
C SER A 220 -0.34 -3.16 24.05
N ARG A 221 -0.69 -2.03 23.42
CA ARG A 221 -2.10 -1.64 23.19
C ARG A 221 -2.78 -2.38 22.04
N SER A 222 -2.02 -2.93 21.10
CA SER A 222 -2.57 -3.62 19.92
C SER A 222 -2.58 -5.14 20.04
N GLY A 223 -1.66 -5.71 20.82
CA GLY A 223 -1.50 -7.17 20.94
C GLY A 223 -0.82 -7.84 19.74
N TYR A 224 -0.35 -7.07 18.76
CA TYR A 224 0.39 -7.57 17.58
C TYR A 224 1.89 -7.53 17.80
N THR A 225 2.63 -8.38 17.08
CA THR A 225 4.10 -8.24 17.01
C THR A 225 4.50 -6.97 16.25
N CYS A 226 5.73 -6.48 16.47
CA CYS A 226 6.26 -5.33 15.73
C CYS A 226 6.15 -5.50 14.20
N GLN A 227 6.38 -6.71 13.71
CA GLN A 227 6.33 -7.04 12.28
C GLN A 227 4.90 -7.06 11.73
N GLN A 228 3.95 -7.60 12.49
CA GLN A 228 2.53 -7.56 12.09
C GLN A 228 2.00 -6.12 12.11
N LEU A 229 2.38 -5.37 13.14
CA LEU A 229 1.93 -4.01 13.34
C LEU A 229 2.43 -3.07 12.24
N SER A 230 3.66 -3.24 11.72
CA SER A 230 4.16 -2.44 10.60
C SER A 230 3.28 -2.57 9.36
N CYS A 231 2.90 -3.79 8.99
CA CYS A 231 2.02 -4.06 7.85
C CYS A 231 0.61 -3.48 8.06
N LEU A 232 0.07 -3.60 9.27
CA LEU A 232 -1.25 -3.06 9.61
C LEU A 232 -1.27 -1.52 9.60
N PHE A 233 -0.18 -0.86 10.02
CA PHE A 233 -0.02 0.59 9.91
C PHE A 233 -0.01 1.05 8.45
N ILE A 234 0.70 0.33 7.56
CA ILE A 234 0.68 0.61 6.12
C ILE A 234 -0.75 0.49 5.59
N GLN A 235 -1.47 -0.57 5.99
CA GLN A 235 -2.84 -0.80 5.54
C GLN A 235 -3.81 0.29 6.01
N ALA A 236 -3.75 0.66 7.30
CA ALA A 236 -4.55 1.73 7.88
C ALA A 236 -4.27 3.09 7.22
N CYS A 237 -2.99 3.38 6.94
CA CYS A 237 -2.59 4.61 6.26
C CYS A 237 -3.13 4.67 4.82
N GLY A 238 -3.01 3.57 4.07
CA GLY A 238 -3.56 3.48 2.71
C GLY A 238 -5.08 3.64 2.68
N LEU A 239 -5.79 3.01 3.62
CA LEU A 239 -7.25 3.16 3.77
C LEU A 239 -7.62 4.61 4.10
N LEU A 240 -6.97 5.23 5.08
CA LEU A 240 -7.24 6.62 5.49
C LEU A 240 -7.03 7.59 4.33
N LEU A 241 -5.89 7.49 3.63
CA LEU A 241 -5.58 8.34 2.48
C LEU A 241 -6.62 8.20 1.37
N ALA A 242 -7.16 6.99 1.14
CA ALA A 242 -8.20 6.75 0.13
C ALA A 242 -9.56 7.38 0.47
N GLN A 243 -9.79 7.82 1.72
CA GLN A 243 -11.00 8.54 2.11
C GLN A 243 -10.87 10.07 1.97
N LEU A 244 -9.68 10.58 1.62
CA LEU A 244 -9.41 12.02 1.56
C LEU A 244 -9.61 12.59 0.14
N PRO A 245 -9.77 13.92 0.00
CA PRO A 245 -9.89 14.56 -1.29
C PRO A 245 -8.69 14.33 -2.22
N PRO A 246 -8.86 14.42 -3.57
CA PRO A 246 -7.80 14.18 -4.55
C PRO A 246 -6.51 14.98 -4.35
N GLU A 247 -6.59 16.15 -3.72
CA GLU A 247 -5.41 16.95 -3.35
C GLU A 247 -4.43 16.14 -2.49
N PHE A 248 -4.91 15.34 -1.53
CA PHE A 248 -4.05 14.47 -0.72
C PHE A 248 -3.41 13.35 -1.54
N HIS A 249 -4.09 12.85 -2.57
CA HIS A 249 -3.55 11.82 -3.44
C HIS A 249 -2.38 12.34 -4.29
N LEU A 250 -2.50 13.57 -4.79
CA LEU A 250 -1.41 14.21 -5.51
C LEU A 250 -0.18 14.40 -4.61
N GLN A 251 -0.39 14.86 -3.37
CA GLN A 251 0.69 14.96 -2.38
C GLN A 251 1.32 13.59 -2.09
N LEU A 252 0.52 12.52 -2.01
CA LEU A 252 1.03 11.15 -1.84
C LEU A 252 1.91 10.74 -3.00
N TYR A 253 1.50 11.02 -4.24
CA TYR A 253 2.30 10.67 -5.42
C TYR A 253 3.62 11.44 -5.48
N MET A 254 3.59 12.73 -5.15
CA MET A 254 4.80 13.54 -5.08
C MET A 254 5.76 13.04 -4.00
N GLU A 255 5.27 12.77 -2.80
CA GLU A 255 6.11 12.32 -1.68
C GLU A 255 6.64 10.89 -1.90
N ALA A 256 5.82 9.99 -2.43
CA ALA A 256 6.24 8.64 -2.81
C ALA A 256 7.33 8.69 -3.89
N SER A 257 7.14 9.51 -4.92
CA SER A 257 8.16 9.70 -5.96
C SER A 257 9.44 10.31 -5.41
N ARG A 258 9.36 11.25 -4.46
CA ARG A 258 10.53 11.86 -3.81
C ARG A 258 11.34 10.78 -3.10
N ILE A 259 10.70 9.96 -2.26
CA ILE A 259 11.37 8.90 -1.50
C ILE A 259 12.02 7.86 -2.42
N ILE A 260 11.34 7.48 -3.50
CA ILE A 260 11.90 6.56 -4.49
C ILE A 260 13.14 7.18 -5.14
N LYS A 261 13.06 8.43 -5.63
CA LYS A 261 14.16 9.10 -6.34
C LYS A 261 15.35 9.45 -5.45
N GLU A 262 15.11 9.79 -4.18
CA GLU A 262 16.15 10.15 -3.21
C GLU A 262 16.80 8.93 -2.55
N SER A 263 16.34 7.71 -2.86
CA SER A 263 16.95 6.49 -2.34
C SER A 263 18.42 6.41 -2.72
N TRP A 264 19.26 6.22 -1.71
CA TRP A 264 20.72 6.35 -1.80
C TRP A 264 21.34 5.49 -2.91
N TRP A 265 20.82 4.28 -3.15
CA TRP A 265 21.32 3.35 -4.16
C TRP A 265 20.84 3.66 -5.59
N LEU A 266 19.84 4.54 -5.76
CA LEU A 266 19.49 5.09 -7.07
C LEU A 266 20.32 6.33 -7.42
N THR A 267 20.84 7.03 -6.40
CA THR A 267 21.63 8.26 -6.57
C THR A 267 23.15 8.05 -6.57
N ASP A 268 23.64 6.95 -5.98
CA ASP A 268 25.06 6.66 -5.84
C ASP A 268 25.57 5.78 -7.01
N GLY A 269 26.06 6.44 -8.07
CA GLY A 269 26.60 5.78 -9.26
C GLY A 269 27.93 5.03 -9.08
N LYS A 270 28.42 4.87 -7.84
CA LYS A 270 29.69 4.18 -7.53
C LYS A 270 29.52 2.73 -7.09
N ARG A 271 28.28 2.25 -6.95
CA ARG A 271 27.97 0.91 -6.42
C ARG A 271 28.08 -0.17 -7.49
N SER A 272 28.39 -1.39 -7.05
CA SER A 272 28.43 -2.52 -7.96
C SER A 272 27.01 -2.93 -8.37
N LEU A 273 26.86 -3.51 -9.56
CA LEU A 273 25.58 -3.99 -10.07
C LEU A 273 24.91 -4.99 -9.10
N SER A 274 25.69 -5.85 -8.46
CA SER A 274 25.19 -6.84 -7.48
C SER A 274 24.61 -6.22 -6.21
N GLU A 275 25.19 -5.10 -5.74
CA GLU A 275 24.65 -4.37 -4.57
C GLU A 275 23.31 -3.73 -4.92
N LEU A 276 23.20 -3.16 -6.13
CA LEU A 276 21.97 -2.57 -6.65
C LEU A 276 20.87 -3.63 -6.81
N ASP A 277 21.16 -4.77 -7.43
CA ASP A 277 20.20 -5.86 -7.61
C ASP A 277 19.69 -6.42 -6.28
N SER A 278 20.57 -6.54 -5.28
CA SER A 278 20.18 -6.96 -3.93
C SER A 278 19.24 -5.94 -3.28
N ALA A 279 19.55 -4.65 -3.37
CA ALA A 279 18.72 -3.59 -2.82
C ALA A 279 17.32 -3.54 -3.48
N VAL A 280 17.27 -3.70 -4.81
CA VAL A 280 16.02 -3.78 -5.56
C VAL A 280 15.21 -5.01 -5.15
N SER A 281 15.87 -6.17 -4.99
CA SER A 281 15.20 -7.41 -4.60
C SER A 281 14.50 -7.29 -3.24
N TYR A 282 15.15 -6.66 -2.25
CA TYR A 282 14.51 -6.37 -0.97
C TYR A 282 13.40 -5.32 -1.07
N ALA A 283 13.59 -4.30 -1.90
CA ALA A 283 12.59 -3.25 -2.09
C ALA A 283 11.30 -3.76 -2.76
N LEU A 284 11.38 -4.85 -3.52
CA LEU A 284 10.25 -5.45 -4.23
C LEU A 284 9.68 -6.69 -3.51
N LEU A 285 10.20 -7.03 -2.33
CA LEU A 285 9.72 -8.14 -1.53
C LEU A 285 8.29 -7.89 -1.05
N ASP A 286 7.54 -8.96 -0.78
CA ASP A 286 6.26 -8.85 -0.09
C ASP A 286 6.47 -8.15 1.27
N PRO A 287 5.67 -7.12 1.62
CA PRO A 287 5.87 -6.37 2.86
C PRO A 287 5.72 -7.25 4.11
N THR A 288 4.89 -8.30 4.07
CA THR A 288 4.75 -9.24 5.18
C THR A 288 6.04 -10.03 5.39
N TRP A 289 6.62 -10.56 4.30
CA TRP A 289 7.89 -11.30 4.37
C TRP A 289 9.05 -10.38 4.75
N ALA A 290 9.10 -9.18 4.15
CA ALA A 290 10.11 -8.18 4.47
C ALA A 290 10.05 -7.75 5.94
N SER A 291 8.84 -7.66 6.50
CA SER A 291 8.66 -7.35 7.91
C SER A 291 9.14 -8.50 8.80
N GLN A 292 8.80 -9.76 8.48
CA GLN A 292 9.17 -10.94 9.25
C GLN A 292 10.70 -11.13 9.29
N ASP A 293 11.36 -10.94 8.16
CA ASP A 293 12.82 -11.13 8.03
C ASP A 293 13.63 -9.88 8.41
N ASN A 294 12.97 -8.78 8.81
CA ASN A 294 13.58 -7.48 9.09
C ASN A 294 14.40 -6.91 7.91
N THR A 295 13.93 -7.16 6.69
CA THR A 295 14.51 -6.69 5.43
C THR A 295 13.69 -5.58 4.78
N SER A 296 12.68 -5.05 5.48
CA SER A 296 11.87 -3.91 5.02
C SER A 296 12.74 -2.70 4.68
N THR A 297 12.38 -2.06 3.57
CA THR A 297 13.03 -0.86 3.07
C THR A 297 12.01 0.27 2.94
N ALA A 298 12.50 1.51 2.92
CA ALA A 298 11.67 2.68 2.67
C ALA A 298 10.86 2.56 1.37
N ILE A 299 11.49 2.10 0.29
CA ILE A 299 10.83 1.89 -1.00
C ILE A 299 9.77 0.80 -0.90
N GLY A 300 10.09 -0.35 -0.28
CA GLY A 300 9.13 -1.43 -0.10
C GLY A 300 7.89 -0.99 0.67
N ASN A 301 8.06 -0.21 1.74
CA ASN A 301 6.96 0.33 2.53
C ASN A 301 6.13 1.34 1.74
N ILE A 302 6.76 2.20 0.92
CA ILE A 302 6.04 3.14 0.04
C ILE A 302 5.25 2.41 -1.05
N VAL A 303 5.83 1.39 -1.68
CA VAL A 303 5.14 0.59 -2.70
C VAL A 303 3.95 -0.13 -2.08
N ALA A 304 4.12 -0.71 -0.88
CA ALA A 304 3.03 -1.34 -0.14
C ALA A 304 1.94 -0.34 0.26
N LEU A 305 2.31 0.89 0.65
CA LEU A 305 1.36 1.96 0.94
C LEU A 305 0.55 2.33 -0.31
N LEU A 306 1.20 2.51 -1.46
CA LEU A 306 0.52 2.78 -2.73
C LEU A 306 -0.44 1.65 -3.11
N HIS A 307 -0.04 0.39 -2.92
CA HIS A 307 -0.91 -0.77 -3.18
C HIS A 307 -2.13 -0.80 -2.25
N SER A 308 -1.93 -0.56 -0.95
CA SER A 308 -3.02 -0.46 0.01
C SER A 308 -3.93 0.73 -0.25
N PHE A 309 -3.38 1.84 -0.74
CA PHE A 309 -4.15 3.01 -1.13
C PHE A 309 -4.99 2.70 -2.38
N PHE A 310 -4.38 2.18 -3.44
CA PHE A 310 -5.07 1.82 -4.68
C PHE A 310 -6.18 0.79 -4.45
N SER A 311 -5.99 -0.19 -3.58
CA SER A 311 -7.00 -1.22 -3.29
C SER A 311 -8.28 -0.66 -2.69
N ASN A 312 -8.20 0.49 -2.01
CA ASN A 312 -9.33 1.18 -1.38
C ASN A 312 -9.92 2.31 -2.24
N LEU A 313 -9.34 2.64 -3.39
CA LEU A 313 -9.88 3.65 -4.29
C LEU A 313 -11.12 3.13 -5.05
N PRO A 314 -12.17 3.96 -5.22
CA PRO A 314 -13.23 3.68 -6.16
C PRO A 314 -12.68 3.74 -7.60
N GLN A 315 -13.35 3.05 -8.52
CA GLN A 315 -12.87 2.90 -9.91
C GLN A 315 -12.64 4.23 -10.62
N GLU A 316 -13.49 5.22 -10.37
CA GLU A 316 -13.38 6.59 -10.89
C GLU A 316 -12.08 7.30 -10.47
N TRP A 317 -11.54 7.00 -9.29
CA TRP A 317 -10.31 7.63 -8.81
C TRP A 317 -9.07 6.88 -9.26
N LEU A 318 -9.21 5.63 -9.73
CA LEU A 318 -8.09 4.88 -10.30
C LEU A 318 -7.50 5.56 -11.54
N GLU A 319 -8.27 6.39 -12.25
CA GLU A 319 -7.73 7.15 -13.38
C GLU A 319 -6.58 8.07 -12.95
N GLY A 320 -6.60 8.64 -11.74
CA GLY A 320 -5.56 9.55 -11.24
C GLY A 320 -4.22 8.86 -10.92
N THR A 321 -4.21 7.54 -10.76
CA THR A 321 -3.04 6.79 -10.27
C THR A 321 -1.83 6.88 -11.18
N HIS A 322 -2.02 7.05 -12.49
CA HIS A 322 -0.94 7.18 -13.47
C HIS A 322 0.03 8.34 -13.20
N VAL A 323 -0.39 9.35 -12.44
CA VAL A 323 0.40 10.53 -12.09
C VAL A 323 1.68 10.14 -11.33
N ILE A 324 1.68 9.05 -10.54
CA ILE A 324 2.90 8.58 -9.87
C ILE A 324 4.02 8.26 -10.86
N ILE A 325 3.69 7.61 -12.00
CA ILE A 325 4.71 7.27 -13.00
C ILE A 325 5.20 8.52 -13.73
N GLN A 326 4.34 9.53 -13.92
CA GLN A 326 4.76 10.81 -14.47
C GLN A 326 5.76 11.50 -13.54
N HIS A 327 5.52 11.48 -12.23
CA HIS A 327 6.46 12.00 -11.25
C HIS A 327 7.75 11.19 -11.16
N LEU A 328 7.71 9.87 -11.40
CA LEU A 328 8.91 9.03 -11.43
C LEU A 328 9.82 9.29 -12.64
N ARG A 329 9.30 9.82 -13.74
CA ARG A 329 10.09 10.10 -14.94
C ARG A 329 11.17 11.19 -14.73
N PRO A 330 12.27 11.15 -15.50
CA PRO A 330 12.65 10.10 -16.45
C PRO A 330 13.02 8.79 -15.74
N VAL A 331 12.65 7.65 -16.32
CA VAL A 331 13.04 6.32 -15.82
C VAL A 331 14.32 5.91 -16.55
N THR A 332 15.44 5.85 -15.84
CA THR A 332 16.78 5.72 -16.46
C THR A 332 17.49 4.40 -16.16
N SER A 333 16.90 3.54 -15.31
CA SER A 333 17.51 2.28 -14.90
C SER A 333 16.49 1.13 -14.83
N VAL A 334 16.98 -0.10 -14.96
CA VAL A 334 16.16 -1.32 -14.78
C VAL A 334 15.54 -1.37 -13.38
N ALA A 335 16.27 -0.91 -12.37
CA ALA A 335 15.77 -0.82 -11.01
C ALA A 335 14.51 0.07 -10.90
N MET A 336 14.56 1.29 -11.46
CA MET A 336 13.40 2.19 -11.49
C MET A 336 12.27 1.62 -12.35
N LEU A 337 12.60 0.94 -13.45
CA LEU A 337 11.64 0.24 -14.30
C LEU A 337 10.87 -0.84 -13.51
N ARG A 338 11.58 -1.72 -12.77
CA ARG A 338 10.94 -2.74 -11.93
C ARG A 338 10.06 -2.12 -10.84
N ILE A 339 10.48 -1.01 -10.23
CA ILE A 339 9.63 -0.27 -9.26
C ILE A 339 8.37 0.26 -9.94
N ALA A 340 8.48 0.89 -11.11
CA ALA A 340 7.33 1.40 -11.86
C ALA A 340 6.33 0.27 -12.22
N PHE A 341 6.85 -0.86 -12.72
CA PHE A 341 6.06 -2.05 -12.98
C PHE A 341 5.43 -2.63 -11.72
N ARG A 342 6.15 -2.65 -10.59
CA ARG A 342 5.60 -3.12 -9.32
C ARG A 342 4.46 -2.24 -8.82
N ILE A 343 4.58 -0.91 -8.94
CA ILE A 343 3.55 0.03 -8.50
C ILE A 343 2.26 -0.14 -9.32
N MET A 344 2.35 -0.11 -10.65
CA MET A 344 1.15 -0.11 -11.51
C MET A 344 0.70 -1.50 -11.94
N GLY A 345 1.58 -2.48 -11.94
CA GLY A 345 1.29 -3.81 -12.45
C GLY A 345 0.26 -4.57 -11.61
N THR A 346 0.19 -4.31 -10.31
CA THR A 346 -0.86 -4.88 -9.44
C THR A 346 -2.24 -4.26 -9.69
N LEU A 347 -2.29 -3.08 -10.34
CA LEU A 347 -3.53 -2.40 -10.68
C LEU A 347 -4.17 -2.96 -11.95
N LEU A 348 -3.36 -3.35 -12.95
CA LEU A 348 -3.85 -3.79 -14.26
C LEU A 348 -4.91 -4.93 -14.20
N PRO A 349 -4.77 -5.98 -13.37
CA PRO A 349 -5.82 -7.01 -13.24
C PRO A 349 -7.18 -6.46 -12.80
N ARG A 350 -7.20 -5.39 -11.99
CA ARG A 350 -8.45 -4.73 -11.54
C ARG A 350 -9.07 -3.86 -12.62
N LEU A 351 -8.30 -3.49 -13.64
CA LEU A 351 -8.71 -2.61 -14.73
C LEU A 351 -9.19 -3.35 -15.97
N VAL A 352 -9.25 -4.68 -15.96
CA VAL A 352 -9.64 -5.48 -17.14
C VAL A 352 -11.03 -5.12 -17.66
N ASN A 353 -11.97 -4.75 -16.79
CA ASN A 353 -13.30 -4.27 -17.20
C ASN A 353 -13.34 -2.77 -17.55
N ALA A 354 -12.23 -2.06 -17.37
CA ALA A 354 -12.04 -0.64 -17.64
C ALA A 354 -11.04 -0.47 -18.79
N HIS A 355 -11.33 -1.07 -19.94
CA HIS A 355 -10.39 -1.22 -21.08
C HIS A 355 -9.62 0.06 -21.44
N ASN A 356 -10.28 1.22 -21.47
CA ASN A 356 -9.61 2.50 -21.77
C ASN A 356 -8.53 2.84 -20.74
N LEU A 357 -8.82 2.66 -19.45
CA LEU A 357 -7.88 2.91 -18.38
C LEU A 357 -6.77 1.84 -18.36
N PHE A 358 -7.12 0.57 -18.59
CA PHE A 358 -6.13 -0.50 -18.77
C PHE A 358 -5.11 -0.14 -19.88
N ASN A 359 -5.60 0.23 -21.06
CA ASN A 359 -4.78 0.61 -22.21
C ASN A 359 -3.90 1.82 -21.91
N LYS A 360 -4.42 2.82 -21.18
CA LYS A 360 -3.68 4.00 -20.73
C LYS A 360 -2.52 3.60 -19.81
N ILE A 361 -2.77 2.75 -18.82
CA ILE A 361 -1.74 2.30 -17.86
C ILE A 361 -0.71 1.38 -18.54
N LEU A 362 -1.15 0.44 -19.39
CA LEU A 362 -0.24 -0.43 -20.14
C LEU A 362 0.68 0.38 -21.07
N SER A 363 0.11 1.35 -21.80
CA SER A 363 0.90 2.25 -22.66
C SER A 363 1.94 3.03 -21.85
N LEU A 364 1.59 3.47 -20.65
CA LEU A 364 2.50 4.19 -19.76
C LEU A 364 3.67 3.31 -19.30
N LEU A 365 3.41 2.05 -18.92
CA LEU A 365 4.45 1.08 -18.55
C LEU A 365 5.36 0.72 -19.73
N LEU A 366 4.78 0.49 -20.92
CA LEU A 366 5.55 0.26 -22.14
C LEU A 366 6.41 1.47 -22.49
N ASN A 367 5.90 2.69 -22.31
CA ASN A 367 6.71 3.89 -22.50
C ASN A 367 7.85 3.99 -21.48
N THR A 368 7.69 3.53 -20.24
CA THR A 368 8.84 3.46 -19.30
C THR A 368 9.87 2.41 -19.71
N LEU A 369 9.46 1.32 -20.36
CA LEU A 369 10.39 0.36 -20.97
C LEU A 369 11.16 1.02 -22.12
N VAL A 370 10.50 1.82 -22.95
CA VAL A 370 11.12 2.63 -24.01
C VAL A 370 12.07 3.69 -23.43
N ASP A 371 11.75 4.29 -22.28
CA ASP A 371 12.62 5.26 -21.60
C ASP A 371 13.98 4.64 -21.15
N VAL A 372 14.07 3.31 -21.02
CA VAL A 372 15.32 2.60 -20.66
C VAL A 372 15.96 1.92 -21.87
N PHE A 373 15.18 1.32 -22.75
CA PHE A 373 15.63 0.46 -23.85
C PHE A 373 15.27 0.99 -25.25
N GLY A 374 15.03 2.28 -25.39
CA GLY A 374 14.68 2.91 -26.66
C GLY A 374 15.84 2.91 -27.67
N LYS A 375 15.53 2.86 -28.97
CA LYS A 375 16.53 2.90 -30.06
C LYS A 375 17.46 4.11 -30.03
N ASN A 376 16.95 5.23 -29.51
CA ASN A 376 17.66 6.51 -29.45
C ASN A 376 18.37 6.73 -28.09
N ILE A 377 18.39 5.72 -27.23
CA ILE A 377 18.97 5.81 -25.89
C ILE A 377 20.33 5.13 -25.90
N GLN A 378 21.36 5.88 -25.56
CA GLN A 378 22.72 5.40 -25.46
C GLN A 378 23.12 5.42 -23.97
N PRO A 379 22.83 4.34 -23.22
CA PRO A 379 23.20 4.29 -21.82
C PRO A 379 24.72 4.24 -21.69
N SER A 380 25.26 4.87 -20.64
CA SER A 380 26.71 4.87 -20.35
C SER A 380 27.26 3.47 -20.06
N VAL A 381 26.40 2.57 -19.59
CA VAL A 381 26.66 1.14 -19.40
C VAL A 381 25.66 0.35 -20.25
N PRO A 382 26.10 -0.60 -21.09
CA PRO A 382 25.19 -1.46 -21.83
C PRO A 382 24.34 -2.28 -20.85
N VAL A 383 23.03 -2.05 -20.84
CA VAL A 383 22.05 -2.88 -20.11
C VAL A 383 21.62 -4.03 -21.01
N GLU A 384 21.75 -5.27 -20.54
CA GLU A 384 21.36 -6.45 -21.31
C GLU A 384 19.85 -6.70 -21.25
N ALA A 385 19.29 -7.20 -22.35
CA ALA A 385 17.86 -7.56 -22.41
C ALA A 385 17.49 -8.74 -21.49
N SER A 386 18.48 -9.56 -21.10
CA SER A 386 18.34 -10.68 -20.16
C SER A 386 17.92 -10.22 -18.75
N GLU A 387 18.19 -8.97 -18.39
CA GLU A 387 17.88 -8.42 -17.06
C GLU A 387 16.38 -8.19 -16.83
N ILE A 388 15.55 -8.16 -17.88
CA ILE A 388 14.12 -7.82 -17.77
C ILE A 388 13.18 -8.97 -18.13
N THR A 389 13.66 -10.21 -18.11
CA THR A 389 12.84 -11.40 -18.42
C THR A 389 11.58 -11.48 -17.55
N ASP A 390 11.69 -11.14 -16.27
CA ASP A 390 10.58 -11.04 -15.33
C ASP A 390 9.48 -10.05 -15.78
N LEU A 391 9.88 -8.90 -16.31
CA LEU A 391 8.97 -7.88 -16.82
C LEU A 391 8.32 -8.30 -18.14
N ILE A 392 9.06 -8.99 -19.01
CA ILE A 392 8.53 -9.54 -20.26
C ILE A 392 7.49 -10.63 -19.96
N ASP A 393 7.80 -11.55 -19.05
CA ASP A 393 6.86 -12.60 -18.61
C ASP A 393 5.59 -12.00 -18.02
N TYR A 394 5.73 -10.95 -17.20
CA TYR A 394 4.60 -10.20 -16.67
C TYR A 394 3.75 -9.56 -17.78
N LEU A 395 4.37 -8.90 -18.77
CA LEU A 395 3.66 -8.30 -19.91
C LEU A 395 2.88 -9.36 -20.69
N HIS A 396 3.51 -10.50 -20.97
CA HIS A 396 2.86 -11.64 -21.60
C HIS A 396 1.63 -12.09 -20.82
N HIS A 397 1.77 -12.25 -19.50
CA HIS A 397 0.67 -12.64 -18.63
C HIS A 397 -0.48 -11.63 -18.64
N ILE A 398 -0.20 -10.35 -18.40
CA ILE A 398 -1.25 -9.35 -18.21
C ILE A 398 -2.03 -9.06 -19.51
N ILE A 399 -1.36 -9.13 -20.66
CA ILE A 399 -1.99 -8.95 -21.97
C ILE A 399 -2.98 -10.08 -22.27
N HIS A 400 -2.62 -11.32 -21.94
CA HIS A 400 -3.53 -12.47 -22.09
C HIS A 400 -4.64 -12.45 -21.03
N TYR A 401 -4.33 -11.99 -19.82
CA TYR A 401 -5.29 -11.86 -18.72
C TYR A 401 -6.41 -10.87 -19.09
N GLU A 402 -6.05 -9.73 -19.68
CA GLU A 402 -7.02 -8.75 -20.16
C GLU A 402 -7.92 -9.32 -21.27
N GLY A 403 -7.33 -9.97 -22.27
CA GLY A 403 -8.10 -10.52 -23.39
C GLY A 403 -9.08 -11.61 -22.97
N GLN A 404 -8.73 -12.38 -21.94
CA GLN A 404 -9.60 -13.39 -21.34
C GLN A 404 -10.72 -12.80 -20.45
N GLY A 405 -10.53 -11.58 -19.93
CA GLY A 405 -11.41 -11.04 -18.88
C GLY A 405 -11.15 -11.61 -17.48
N GLY A 406 -9.96 -12.17 -17.24
CA GLY A 406 -9.66 -12.89 -15.99
C GLY A 406 -8.47 -13.86 -16.10
N PRO A 407 -8.39 -14.88 -15.22
CA PRO A 407 -7.27 -15.82 -15.18
C PRO A 407 -6.93 -16.44 -16.54
N VAL A 408 -5.65 -16.39 -16.90
CA VAL A 408 -5.15 -16.89 -18.21
C VAL A 408 -5.33 -18.40 -18.32
N GLN A 409 -5.86 -18.84 -19.45
CA GLN A 409 -6.00 -20.24 -19.85
C GLN A 409 -5.12 -20.53 -21.06
N ALA A 410 -4.89 -21.81 -21.37
CA ALA A 410 -4.03 -22.23 -22.48
C ALA A 410 -4.51 -21.73 -23.86
N ASN A 411 -5.80 -21.42 -24.01
CA ASN A 411 -6.41 -20.88 -25.23
C ASN A 411 -6.75 -19.39 -25.12
N SER A 412 -6.30 -18.69 -24.07
CA SER A 412 -6.54 -17.26 -23.90
C SER A 412 -5.93 -16.49 -25.06
N LYS A 413 -6.68 -15.54 -25.60
CA LYS A 413 -6.27 -14.71 -26.72
C LYS A 413 -6.26 -13.24 -26.30
N PRO A 414 -5.18 -12.49 -26.57
CA PRO A 414 -5.17 -11.06 -26.35
C PRO A 414 -6.16 -10.32 -27.26
N ARG A 415 -6.59 -9.12 -26.87
CA ARG A 415 -7.33 -8.22 -27.77
C ARG A 415 -6.39 -7.60 -28.79
N SER A 416 -6.89 -7.41 -30.01
CA SER A 416 -6.15 -6.77 -31.11
C SER A 416 -5.71 -5.35 -30.76
N GLU A 417 -6.53 -4.58 -30.04
CA GLU A 417 -6.19 -3.21 -29.62
C GLU A 417 -5.00 -3.17 -28.65
N VAL A 418 -4.92 -4.13 -27.73
CA VAL A 418 -3.82 -4.27 -26.77
C VAL A 418 -2.55 -4.68 -27.50
N LEU A 419 -2.65 -5.65 -28.42
CA LEU A 419 -1.52 -6.07 -29.27
C LEU A 419 -1.01 -4.90 -30.14
N ALA A 420 -1.89 -4.03 -30.63
CA ALA A 420 -1.49 -2.86 -31.39
C ALA A 420 -0.69 -1.84 -30.54
N ILE A 421 -1.00 -1.70 -29.25
CA ILE A 421 -0.22 -0.88 -28.31
C ILE A 421 1.19 -1.49 -28.15
N CYS A 422 1.27 -2.80 -27.94
CA CYS A 422 2.54 -3.50 -27.81
C CYS A 422 3.40 -3.40 -29.08
N GLY A 423 2.80 -3.56 -30.26
CA GLY A 423 3.48 -3.40 -31.54
C GLY A 423 4.13 -2.02 -31.71
N ARG A 424 3.38 -0.94 -31.41
CA ARG A 424 3.92 0.42 -31.48
C ARG A 424 5.08 0.65 -30.49
N ALA A 425 4.98 0.10 -29.27
CA ALA A 425 6.06 0.19 -28.31
C ALA A 425 7.29 -0.60 -28.77
N ALA A 426 7.10 -1.81 -29.30
CA ALA A 426 8.17 -2.68 -29.80
C ALA A 426 8.98 -2.03 -30.94
N GLU A 427 8.33 -1.25 -31.81
CA GLU A 427 9.00 -0.49 -32.87
C GLU A 427 9.95 0.60 -32.34
N SER A 428 9.75 1.07 -31.10
CA SER A 428 10.58 2.10 -30.46
C SER A 428 11.75 1.52 -29.65
N LEU A 429 11.76 0.20 -29.40
CA LEU A 429 12.76 -0.49 -28.60
C LEU A 429 13.97 -0.93 -29.42
N ARG A 430 15.14 -1.05 -28.79
CA ARG A 430 16.33 -1.63 -29.42
C ARG A 430 16.06 -3.07 -29.90
N PRO A 431 16.78 -3.56 -30.94
CA PRO A 431 16.49 -4.86 -31.55
C PRO A 431 16.54 -6.06 -30.60
N ASP A 432 17.45 -6.04 -29.62
CA ASP A 432 17.62 -7.07 -28.58
C ASP A 432 16.36 -7.22 -27.71
N VAL A 433 15.76 -6.11 -27.29
CA VAL A 433 14.52 -6.12 -26.49
C VAL A 433 13.28 -6.30 -27.36
N GLN A 434 13.27 -5.73 -28.57
CA GLN A 434 12.17 -5.90 -29.53
C GLN A 434 11.91 -7.39 -29.81
N HIS A 435 12.97 -8.20 -29.91
CA HIS A 435 12.85 -9.65 -30.10
C HIS A 435 12.08 -10.34 -28.96
N LEU A 436 12.21 -9.87 -27.71
CA LEU A 436 11.52 -10.46 -26.55
C LEU A 436 10.00 -10.27 -26.61
N LEU A 437 9.52 -9.22 -27.29
CA LEU A 437 8.09 -8.96 -27.51
C LEU A 437 7.57 -9.57 -28.82
N SER A 438 8.40 -10.30 -29.57
CA SER A 438 8.05 -10.81 -30.91
C SER A 438 6.89 -11.81 -30.92
N HIS A 439 6.55 -12.36 -29.76
CA HIS A 439 5.42 -13.27 -29.56
C HIS A 439 4.09 -12.55 -29.29
N LEU A 440 4.09 -11.22 -29.11
CA LEU A 440 2.90 -10.37 -28.94
C LEU A 440 2.59 -9.63 -30.25
N LYS A 441 2.36 -10.38 -31.33
CA LYS A 441 2.10 -9.79 -32.65
C LYS A 441 0.64 -9.32 -32.77
N PRO A 442 0.36 -8.27 -33.57
CA PRO A 442 -1.01 -7.82 -33.85
C PRO A 442 -1.94 -8.92 -34.40
N ASP A 443 -1.37 -9.95 -35.04
CA ASP A 443 -2.12 -11.14 -35.45
C ASP A 443 -2.40 -12.06 -34.26
N ILE A 444 -3.66 -12.08 -33.84
CA ILE A 444 -4.22 -12.89 -32.76
C ILE A 444 -3.90 -14.38 -32.93
N ASN A 445 -3.77 -14.89 -34.15
CA ASN A 445 -3.50 -16.31 -34.39
C ASN A 445 -2.02 -16.70 -34.19
N THR A 446 -1.13 -15.71 -34.09
CA THR A 446 0.32 -15.93 -33.89
C THR A 446 0.79 -15.56 -32.49
N SER A 447 -0.08 -14.94 -31.69
CA SER A 447 0.19 -14.64 -30.29
C SER A 447 -0.07 -15.90 -29.45
N ILE A 448 1.00 -16.46 -28.89
CA ILE A 448 0.98 -17.70 -28.11
C ILE A 448 1.35 -17.36 -26.67
N TYR A 449 0.55 -17.83 -25.71
CA TYR A 449 0.89 -17.76 -24.30
C TYR A 449 2.04 -18.73 -24.00
N ALA A 450 3.21 -18.22 -23.59
CA ALA A 450 4.43 -19.00 -23.46
C ALA A 450 4.36 -20.17 -22.44
N ALA A 451 3.38 -20.18 -21.53
CA ALA A 451 3.23 -21.27 -20.56
C ALA A 451 2.66 -22.58 -21.15
N THR A 452 2.27 -22.60 -22.43
CA THR A 452 2.02 -23.86 -23.11
C THR A 452 3.35 -24.49 -23.48
N HIS A 453 3.95 -25.26 -22.57
CA HIS A 453 4.76 -26.39 -23.04
C HIS A 453 3.83 -27.23 -23.94
N PRO A 454 4.12 -27.40 -25.24
CA PRO A 454 3.45 -28.42 -25.99
C PRO A 454 3.77 -29.72 -25.25
N LYS A 455 2.76 -30.44 -24.74
CA LYS A 455 2.95 -31.84 -24.42
C LYS A 455 3.47 -32.45 -25.72
N LEU A 456 4.76 -32.80 -25.78
CA LEU A 456 5.28 -33.59 -26.87
C LEU A 456 4.32 -34.78 -26.98
N ALA A 457 3.60 -34.86 -28.11
CA ALA A 457 2.83 -36.04 -28.41
C ALA A 457 3.81 -37.21 -28.31
N GLN A 458 3.58 -38.12 -27.35
CA GLN A 458 4.26 -39.40 -27.36
C GLN A 458 3.91 -40.04 -28.69
N ASN A 459 4.87 -40.08 -29.62
CA ASN A 459 4.71 -40.83 -30.85
C ASN A 459 4.33 -42.26 -30.46
N PRO A 460 3.20 -42.81 -30.95
CA PRO A 460 2.94 -44.22 -30.79
C PRO A 460 4.01 -44.96 -31.60
N SER A 461 4.84 -45.72 -30.90
CA SER A 461 5.74 -46.69 -31.50
C SER A 461 4.90 -47.72 -32.27
N THR A 462 4.99 -47.70 -33.59
CA THR A 462 4.71 -48.84 -34.47
C THR A 462 5.94 -49.10 -35.31
#